data_AF-E4X1X5-F1
#
_entry.id   AF-E4X1X5-F1
#
_cell.length_a   1.000
_cell.length_b   1.000
_cell.length_c   1.000
_cell.angle_alpha   90.00
_cell.angle_beta   90.00
_cell.angle_gamma   90.00
#
_symmetry.space_group_name_H-M   'P 1'
#
loop_
_entity.id
_entity.type
_entity.pdbx_description
1 polymer ?
#
loop_
_entity_poly.entity_id
_entity_poly.type
_entity_poly.pdbx_seq_one_letter_code
_entity_poly.pdbx_strand_id
1 'polypeptide(L)'
;MKLFQTISSIALVSAQAPPEPKNCADCIAFDNAYKDEVNKNPHLIDDYVNMLKKECASAGDLESICDTIAGGAFKKYLEKIYHEDSKQYCTEITMCQNSIVRFYQQDNPDCTACLNFMTDLRLIARYDPPHFAEIFDAIAKGICDETGKFESKICYHELKGHEENARKAIMNSNQQQVCVQLEYC
;
A
#
# COMPACT_ATOMS: atom_id res chain seq x y z
N MET A 1 -40.28 3.57 -43.70
CA MET A 1 -39.87 3.72 -42.29
C MET A 1 -38.91 2.59 -41.94
N LYS A 2 -37.62 2.89 -41.77
CA LYS A 2 -36.61 1.93 -41.29
C LYS A 2 -36.37 2.22 -39.81
N LEU A 3 -36.77 1.30 -38.94
CA LEU A 3 -36.41 1.34 -37.51
C LEU A 3 -34.91 1.04 -37.38
N PHE A 4 -34.15 2.03 -36.92
CA PHE A 4 -32.77 1.84 -36.49
C PHE A 4 -32.77 1.17 -35.11
N GLN A 5 -32.19 -0.03 -35.05
CA GLN A 5 -31.78 -0.69 -33.82
C GLN A 5 -30.56 0.03 -33.25
N THR A 6 -30.77 0.94 -32.31
CA THR A 6 -29.69 1.47 -31.47
C THR A 6 -29.46 0.49 -30.34
N ILE A 7 -28.65 -0.55 -30.60
CA ILE A 7 -28.17 -1.45 -29.55
C ILE A 7 -27.12 -0.67 -28.76
N SER A 8 -27.53 -0.13 -27.61
CA SER A 8 -26.63 0.39 -26.59
C SER A 8 -25.67 -0.73 -26.19
N SER A 9 -24.44 -0.62 -26.67
CA SER A 9 -23.32 -1.37 -26.12
C SER A 9 -23.05 -0.77 -24.74
N ILE A 10 -23.71 -1.32 -23.71
CA ILE A 10 -23.27 -1.16 -22.33
C ILE A 10 -21.90 -1.83 -22.32
N ALA A 11 -20.85 -1.04 -22.46
CA ALA A 11 -19.50 -1.47 -22.19
C ALA A 11 -19.51 -1.96 -20.75
N LEU A 12 -19.53 -3.28 -20.58
CA LEU A 12 -19.09 -3.93 -19.37
C LEU A 12 -17.66 -3.43 -19.19
N VAL A 13 -17.49 -2.39 -18.39
CA VAL A 13 -16.21 -2.10 -17.75
C VAL A 13 -16.00 -3.32 -16.87
N SER A 14 -15.38 -4.36 -17.44
CA SER A 14 -14.90 -5.49 -16.68
C SER A 14 -14.07 -4.90 -15.56
N ALA A 15 -14.48 -5.14 -14.32
CA ALA A 15 -13.71 -4.71 -13.18
C ALA A 15 -12.32 -5.37 -13.30
N GLN A 16 -11.34 -4.55 -13.65
CA GLN A 16 -9.96 -4.95 -13.91
C GLN A 16 -9.07 -4.21 -12.90
N ALA A 17 -7.87 -4.75 -12.66
CA ALA A 17 -6.84 -4.02 -11.97
C ALA A 17 -6.56 -2.69 -12.72
N PRO A 18 -6.20 -1.62 -12.02
CA PRO A 18 -5.97 -0.35 -12.67
C PRO A 18 -4.69 -0.44 -13.52
N PRO A 19 -4.62 0.29 -14.65
CA PRO A 19 -3.48 0.22 -15.55
C PRO A 19 -2.23 0.80 -14.88
N GLU A 20 -1.06 0.27 -15.23
CA GLU A 20 0.24 0.65 -14.63
C GLU A 20 0.48 2.17 -14.53
N PRO A 21 0.20 3.00 -15.55
CA PRO A 21 0.42 4.45 -15.44
C PRO A 21 -0.40 5.11 -14.33
N LYS A 22 -1.58 4.55 -14.03
CA LYS A 22 -2.46 5.04 -12.95
C LYS A 22 -1.91 4.60 -11.58
N ASN A 23 -1.62 3.32 -11.40
CA ASN A 23 -1.08 2.79 -10.13
C ASN A 23 0.21 3.50 -9.73
N CYS A 24 1.10 3.73 -10.71
CA CYS A 24 2.36 4.40 -10.47
C CYS A 24 2.15 5.86 -10.03
N ALA A 25 1.29 6.60 -10.74
CA ALA A 25 0.97 7.98 -10.38
C ALA A 25 0.32 8.09 -9.00
N ASP A 26 -0.64 7.20 -8.69
CA ASP A 26 -1.36 7.17 -7.42
C ASP A 26 -0.43 6.76 -6.25
N CYS A 27 0.50 5.82 -6.47
CA CYS A 27 1.53 5.48 -5.48
C CYS A 27 2.45 6.66 -5.18
N ILE A 28 2.95 7.34 -6.21
CA ILE A 28 3.84 8.49 -6.03
C ILE A 28 3.11 9.62 -5.32
N ALA A 29 1.84 9.88 -5.65
CA ALA A 29 1.03 10.86 -4.97
C ALA A 29 0.83 10.51 -3.48
N PHE A 30 0.61 9.23 -3.16
CA PHE A 30 0.47 8.77 -1.78
C PHE A 30 1.77 8.90 -0.98
N ASP A 31 2.91 8.50 -1.55
CA ASP A 31 4.19 8.61 -0.87
C ASP A 31 4.62 10.07 -0.64
N ASN A 32 4.31 10.97 -1.59
CA ASN A 32 4.48 12.41 -1.36
C ASN A 32 3.57 12.92 -0.23
N ALA A 33 2.29 12.51 -0.22
CA ALA A 33 1.37 12.86 0.86
C ALA A 33 1.86 12.34 2.21
N TYR A 34 2.42 11.13 2.26
CA TYR A 34 3.03 10.56 3.47
C TYR A 34 4.16 11.44 3.99
N LYS A 35 5.07 11.86 3.12
CA LYS A 35 6.17 12.77 3.49
C LYS A 35 5.67 14.13 3.96
N ASP A 36 4.67 14.68 3.29
CA ASP A 36 4.05 15.95 3.70
C ASP A 36 3.40 15.83 5.08
N GLU A 37 2.74 14.71 5.37
CA GLU A 37 2.07 14.49 6.65
C GLU A 37 3.07 14.20 7.79
N VAL A 38 4.17 13.49 7.53
CA VAL A 38 5.28 13.35 8.50
C VAL A 38 5.91 14.71 8.81
N ASN A 39 6.05 15.59 7.81
CA ASN A 39 6.57 16.95 8.01
C ASN A 39 5.64 17.82 8.86
N LYS A 40 4.32 17.69 8.69
CA LYS A 40 3.30 18.40 9.48
C LYS A 40 3.15 17.82 10.89
N ASN A 41 3.26 16.49 11.00
CA ASN A 41 3.06 15.71 12.22
C ASN A 41 4.30 14.84 12.50
N PRO A 42 5.35 15.37 13.17
CA PRO A 42 6.61 14.64 13.40
C PRO A 42 6.48 13.33 14.20
N HIS A 43 5.33 13.09 14.83
CA HIS A 43 5.02 11.87 15.58
C HIS A 43 4.28 10.81 14.77
N LEU A 44 3.89 11.10 13.52
CA LEU A 44 3.06 10.22 12.69
C LEU A 44 3.65 8.80 12.53
N ILE A 45 4.97 8.69 12.39
CA ILE A 45 5.66 7.39 12.32
C ILE A 45 5.47 6.61 13.62
N ASP A 46 5.64 7.26 14.77
CA ASP A 46 5.43 6.63 16.08
C ASP A 46 3.95 6.24 16.27
N ASP A 47 3.02 7.05 15.76
CA ASP A 47 1.58 6.76 15.81
C ASP A 47 1.22 5.54 14.96
N TYR A 48 1.77 5.40 13.76
CA TYR A 48 1.62 4.20 12.93
C TYR A 48 2.19 2.95 13.59
N VAL A 49 3.38 3.07 14.19
CA VAL A 49 4.02 2.00 14.97
C VAL A 49 3.13 1.59 16.15
N ASN A 50 2.59 2.56 16.89
CA ASN A 50 1.71 2.30 18.02
C ASN A 50 0.37 1.69 17.61
N MET A 51 -0.18 2.11 16.47
CA MET A 51 -1.37 1.51 15.88
C MET A 51 -1.11 0.03 15.56
N LEU A 52 -0.02 -0.27 14.85
CA LEU A 52 0.33 -1.65 14.49
C LEU A 52 0.57 -2.50 15.73
N LYS A 53 1.23 -1.97 16.78
CA LYS A 53 1.41 -2.67 18.06
C LYS A 53 0.09 -3.01 18.76
N LYS A 54 -0.92 -2.13 18.70
CA LYS A 54 -2.24 -2.39 19.29
C LYS A 54 -2.96 -3.52 18.55
N GLU A 55 -2.88 -3.54 17.23
CA GLU A 55 -3.40 -4.64 16.41
C GLU A 55 -2.64 -5.94 16.71
N CYS A 56 -1.32 -5.87 16.87
CA CYS A 56 -0.45 -6.98 17.25
C CYS A 56 -0.79 -7.59 18.60
N ALA A 57 -1.10 -6.77 19.61
CA ALA A 57 -1.51 -7.25 20.93
C ALA A 57 -2.82 -8.07 20.88
N SER A 58 -3.60 -7.91 19.81
CA SER A 58 -4.84 -8.67 19.58
C SER A 58 -4.61 -9.93 18.73
N ALA A 59 -3.38 -10.19 18.27
CA ALA A 59 -3.06 -11.23 17.29
C ALA A 59 -2.75 -12.62 17.89
N GLY A 60 -2.83 -12.78 19.22
CA GLY A 60 -2.64 -14.06 19.90
C GLY A 60 -1.24 -14.62 19.70
N ASP A 61 -1.12 -15.83 19.12
CA ASP A 61 0.15 -16.56 18.93
C ASP A 61 1.20 -15.81 18.08
N LEU A 62 0.82 -14.72 17.42
CA LEU A 62 1.73 -13.88 16.63
C LEU A 62 2.43 -12.79 17.45
N GLU A 63 2.12 -12.63 18.73
CA GLU A 63 2.61 -11.53 19.59
C GLU A 63 4.12 -11.31 19.49
N SER A 64 4.94 -12.37 19.57
CA SER A 64 6.42 -12.27 19.50
C SER A 64 6.94 -11.71 18.17
N ILE A 65 6.34 -12.14 17.07
CA ILE A 65 6.73 -11.75 15.71
C ILE A 65 6.23 -10.32 15.46
N CYS A 66 5.00 -10.08 15.89
CA CYS A 66 4.33 -8.82 15.76
C CYS A 66 5.03 -7.73 16.58
N ASP A 67 5.55 -8.00 17.78
CA ASP A 67 6.34 -7.03 18.55
C ASP A 67 7.68 -6.68 17.88
N THR A 68 8.32 -7.67 17.26
CA THR A 68 9.59 -7.47 16.54
C THR A 68 9.37 -6.64 15.28
N ILE A 69 8.30 -6.94 14.54
CA ILE A 69 7.94 -6.30 13.28
C ILE A 69 7.33 -4.92 13.53
N ALA A 70 6.26 -4.84 14.31
CA ALA A 70 5.54 -3.61 14.65
C ALA A 70 6.33 -2.67 15.57
N GLY A 71 7.46 -3.12 16.10
CA GLY A 71 8.39 -2.31 16.85
C GLY A 71 9.41 -1.61 15.97
N GLY A 72 10.69 -1.95 16.18
CA GLY A 72 11.80 -1.23 15.58
C GLY A 72 11.92 -1.41 14.06
N ALA A 73 11.51 -2.55 13.52
CA ALA A 73 11.64 -2.85 12.10
C ALA A 73 10.69 -1.99 11.25
N PHE A 74 9.40 -1.98 11.60
CA PHE A 74 8.42 -1.15 10.91
C PHE A 74 8.72 0.34 11.04
N LYS A 75 9.19 0.79 12.23
CA LYS A 75 9.63 2.17 12.41
C LYS A 75 10.76 2.54 11.44
N LYS A 76 11.83 1.75 11.40
CA LYS A 76 12.97 1.99 10.48
C LYS A 76 12.55 1.94 9.02
N TYR A 77 11.63 1.04 8.67
CA TYR A 77 11.10 0.95 7.31
C TYR A 77 10.32 2.22 6.92
N LEU A 78 9.46 2.73 7.80
CA LEU A 78 8.76 4.00 7.60
C LEU A 78 9.76 5.18 7.48
N GLU A 79 10.77 5.25 8.36
CA GLU A 79 11.84 6.25 8.29
C GLU A 79 12.65 6.15 6.98
N LYS A 80 12.92 4.93 6.49
CA LYS A 80 13.57 4.69 5.20
C LYS A 80 12.74 5.29 4.06
N ILE A 81 11.45 4.94 3.98
CA ILE A 81 10.56 5.41 2.91
C ILE A 81 10.43 6.94 2.93
N TYR A 82 10.34 7.54 4.12
CA TYR A 82 10.28 8.99 4.29
C TYR A 82 11.48 9.71 3.63
N HIS A 83 12.66 9.08 3.63
CA HIS A 83 13.87 9.63 3.03
C HIS A 83 14.16 9.17 1.60
N GLU A 84 13.45 8.15 1.11
CA GLU A 84 13.61 7.59 -0.23
C GLU A 84 12.94 8.49 -1.28
N ASP A 85 13.33 8.40 -2.56
CA ASP A 85 12.58 9.08 -3.64
C ASP A 85 11.25 8.36 -3.87
N SER A 86 10.15 9.10 -4.08
CA SER A 86 8.82 8.49 -4.22
C SER A 86 8.70 7.57 -5.41
N LYS A 87 9.35 7.90 -6.54
CA LYS A 87 9.35 7.01 -7.70
C LYS A 87 10.20 5.78 -7.42
N GLN A 88 11.34 5.93 -6.75
CA GLN A 88 12.17 4.80 -6.35
C GLN A 88 11.37 3.85 -5.45
N TYR A 89 10.75 4.35 -4.39
CA TYR A 89 9.90 3.54 -3.50
C TYR A 89 8.78 2.83 -4.26
N CYS A 90 8.01 3.55 -5.07
CA CYS A 90 6.92 2.97 -5.86
C CYS A 90 7.39 1.94 -6.89
N THR A 91 8.63 2.03 -7.36
CA THR A 91 9.26 1.02 -8.21
C THR A 91 9.66 -0.22 -7.40
N GLU A 92 10.23 -0.02 -6.21
CA GLU A 92 10.62 -1.10 -5.30
C GLU A 92 9.42 -1.95 -4.87
N ILE A 93 8.26 -1.32 -4.62
CA ILE A 93 7.02 -2.04 -4.29
C ILE A 93 6.21 -2.47 -5.52
N THR A 94 6.78 -2.43 -6.73
CA THR A 94 6.18 -2.89 -7.99
C THR A 94 4.92 -2.12 -8.47
N MET A 95 4.64 -0.96 -7.89
CA MET A 95 3.54 -0.07 -8.32
C MET A 95 3.91 0.76 -9.56
N CYS A 96 5.21 0.98 -9.78
CA CYS A 96 5.77 1.57 -10.99
C CYS A 96 6.66 0.55 -11.70
N GLN A 97 6.57 0.47 -13.03
CA GLN A 97 7.62 -0.18 -13.80
C GLN A 97 8.86 0.73 -13.90
N ASN A 98 10.04 0.14 -14.18
CA ASN A 98 11.30 0.86 -14.47
C ASN A 98 11.22 1.83 -15.68
N SER A 99 10.04 2.03 -16.26
CA SER A 99 9.79 2.96 -17.35
C SER A 99 9.81 4.44 -16.91
N ILE A 100 10.20 5.28 -17.86
CA ILE A 100 10.15 6.74 -17.72
C ILE A 100 8.69 7.18 -17.83
N VAL A 101 7.95 7.15 -16.73
CA VAL A 101 6.61 7.76 -16.66
C VAL A 101 6.78 9.28 -16.66
N ARG A 102 6.06 9.97 -17.54
CA ARG A 102 5.98 11.45 -17.54
C ARG A 102 5.01 11.86 -16.43
N PHE A 103 5.55 12.52 -15.41
CA PHE A 103 4.79 12.96 -14.24
C PHE A 103 3.71 13.97 -14.63
N TYR A 104 2.47 13.68 -14.27
CA TYR A 104 1.43 14.69 -14.12
C TYR A 104 1.49 15.14 -12.66
N GLN A 105 1.86 16.40 -12.43
CA GLN A 105 1.63 17.04 -11.14
C GLN A 105 0.12 17.06 -10.92
N GLN A 106 -0.34 16.27 -9.96
CA GLN A 106 -1.71 16.32 -9.49
C GLN A 106 -1.69 17.23 -8.25
N ASP A 107 -2.43 18.33 -8.30
CA ASP A 107 -2.63 19.23 -7.16
C ASP A 107 -3.20 18.41 -6.00
N ASN A 108 -2.43 18.18 -4.93
CA ASN A 108 -2.76 17.12 -3.96
C ASN A 108 -3.33 17.67 -2.64
N PRO A 109 -4.61 17.42 -2.32
CA PRO A 109 -5.09 17.34 -0.95
C PRO A 109 -4.95 15.88 -0.48
N ASP A 110 -4.08 15.63 0.50
CA ASP A 110 -3.60 14.33 1.01
C ASP A 110 -4.64 13.19 1.05
N CYS A 111 -5.90 13.49 1.39
CA CYS A 111 -7.03 12.55 1.37
C CYS A 111 -7.25 11.87 0.00
N THR A 112 -7.13 12.62 -1.11
CA THR A 112 -7.36 12.10 -2.47
C THR A 112 -6.28 11.10 -2.87
N ALA A 113 -5.01 11.41 -2.57
CA ALA A 113 -3.90 10.50 -2.83
C ALA A 113 -4.05 9.18 -2.08
N CYS A 114 -4.40 9.24 -0.78
CA CYS A 114 -4.66 8.03 0.00
C CYS A 114 -5.83 7.22 -0.60
N LEU A 115 -6.95 7.87 -0.91
CA LEU A 115 -8.12 7.18 -1.46
C LEU A 115 -7.82 6.49 -2.79
N ASN A 116 -7.05 7.15 -3.67
CA ASN A 116 -6.67 6.58 -4.96
C ASN A 116 -5.74 5.37 -4.78
N PHE A 117 -4.68 5.51 -3.99
CA PHE A 117 -3.75 4.41 -3.70
C PHE A 117 -4.46 3.20 -3.07
N MET A 118 -5.28 3.42 -2.06
CA MET A 118 -6.03 2.35 -1.39
C MET A 118 -7.08 1.71 -2.31
N THR A 119 -7.64 2.47 -3.25
CA THR A 119 -8.54 1.94 -4.28
C THR A 119 -7.79 1.03 -5.24
N ASP A 120 -6.63 1.47 -5.73
CA ASP A 120 -5.81 0.71 -6.66
C ASP A 120 -5.31 -0.58 -6.01
N LEU A 121 -4.78 -0.50 -4.78
CA LEU A 121 -4.35 -1.66 -4.02
C LEU A 121 -5.49 -2.66 -3.79
N ARG A 122 -6.71 -2.18 -3.51
CA ARG A 122 -7.90 -3.06 -3.42
C ARG A 122 -8.22 -3.74 -4.75
N LEU A 123 -8.16 -3.01 -5.86
CA LEU A 123 -8.46 -3.55 -7.19
C LEU A 123 -7.41 -4.58 -7.60
N ILE A 124 -6.12 -4.35 -7.33
CA ILE A 124 -5.04 -5.32 -7.53
C ILE A 124 -5.29 -6.57 -6.67
N ALA A 125 -5.54 -6.41 -5.37
CA ALA A 125 -5.82 -7.54 -4.47
C ALA A 125 -7.00 -8.42 -4.93
N ARG A 126 -7.99 -7.83 -5.60
CA ARG A 126 -9.20 -8.50 -6.09
C ARG A 126 -9.03 -9.11 -7.48
N TYR A 127 -8.39 -8.40 -8.40
CA TYR A 127 -8.40 -8.72 -9.83
C TYR A 127 -7.03 -9.12 -10.39
N ASP A 128 -5.94 -8.87 -9.66
CA ASP A 128 -4.59 -9.30 -9.99
C ASP A 128 -3.83 -9.84 -8.74
N PRO A 129 -4.23 -11.01 -8.21
CA PRO A 129 -3.59 -11.59 -7.04
C PRO A 129 -2.07 -11.83 -7.18
N PRO A 130 -1.54 -12.26 -8.34
CA PRO A 130 -0.09 -12.34 -8.53
C PRO A 130 0.62 -11.01 -8.31
N HIS A 131 0.10 -9.90 -8.85
CA HIS A 131 0.70 -8.57 -8.63
C HIS A 131 0.57 -8.13 -7.16
N PHE A 132 -0.54 -8.44 -6.50
CA PHE A 132 -0.65 -8.19 -5.05
C PHE A 132 0.40 -8.96 -4.25
N ALA A 133 0.67 -10.22 -4.60
CA ALA A 133 1.69 -11.02 -3.93
C ALA A 133 3.09 -10.38 -4.10
N GLU A 134 3.41 -9.82 -5.27
CA GLU A 134 4.66 -9.09 -5.50
C GLU A 134 4.76 -7.83 -4.63
N ILE A 135 3.69 -7.03 -4.53
CA ILE A 135 3.63 -5.86 -3.64
C ILE A 135 3.84 -6.27 -2.18
N PHE A 136 3.12 -7.30 -1.73
CA PHE A 136 3.22 -7.80 -0.36
C PHE A 136 4.62 -8.32 -0.06
N ASP A 137 5.21 -9.07 -0.99
CA ASP A 137 6.56 -9.62 -0.88
C ASP A 137 7.61 -8.52 -0.72
N ALA A 138 7.51 -7.46 -1.54
CA ALA A 138 8.40 -6.31 -1.49
C ALA A 138 8.30 -5.56 -0.16
N ILE A 139 7.08 -5.29 0.32
CA ILE A 139 6.85 -4.61 1.61
C ILE A 139 7.33 -5.49 2.77
N ALA A 140 6.95 -6.77 2.80
CA ALA A 140 7.35 -7.69 3.85
C ALA A 140 8.87 -7.83 3.93
N LYS A 141 9.54 -7.94 2.78
CA LYS A 141 11.00 -7.97 2.71
C LYS A 141 11.62 -6.67 3.21
N GLY A 142 11.12 -5.52 2.77
CA GLY A 142 11.59 -4.21 3.22
C GLY A 142 11.51 -4.04 4.74
N ILE A 143 10.39 -4.45 5.36
CA ILE A 143 10.25 -4.42 6.82
C ILE A 143 11.21 -5.41 7.48
N CYS A 144 11.29 -6.64 6.99
CA CYS A 144 12.11 -7.67 7.61
C CYS A 144 13.62 -7.43 7.47
N ASP A 145 14.08 -6.77 6.41
CA ASP A 145 15.49 -6.41 6.24
C ASP A 145 15.97 -5.46 7.36
N GLU A 146 15.06 -4.74 8.03
CA GLU A 146 15.37 -3.86 9.17
C GLU A 146 15.56 -4.58 10.52
N THR A 147 15.27 -5.89 10.59
CA THR A 147 15.40 -6.72 11.81
C THR A 147 16.81 -7.27 12.05
N GLY A 148 17.67 -7.33 11.01
CA GLY A 148 19.00 -7.92 11.07
C GLY A 148 19.10 -9.29 10.36
N LYS A 149 20.30 -9.68 9.90
CA LYS A 149 20.47 -10.75 8.87
C LYS A 149 19.83 -12.10 9.20
N PHE A 150 19.82 -12.53 10.46
CA PHE A 150 19.26 -13.83 10.84
C PHE A 150 17.75 -13.73 11.05
N GLU A 151 17.34 -12.69 11.77
CA GLU A 151 15.96 -12.33 12.08
C GLU A 151 15.15 -12.03 10.81
N SER A 152 15.75 -11.42 9.79
CA SER A 152 15.10 -11.07 8.52
C SER A 152 14.49 -12.29 7.83
N LYS A 153 15.16 -13.45 7.89
CA LYS A 153 14.68 -14.67 7.24
C LYS A 153 13.46 -15.25 7.95
N ILE A 154 13.48 -15.22 9.28
CA ILE A 154 12.39 -15.73 10.12
C ILE A 154 11.17 -14.82 9.96
N CYS A 155 11.39 -13.50 10.14
CA CYS A 155 10.39 -12.47 9.91
C CYS A 155 9.72 -12.63 8.53
N TYR A 156 10.52 -12.76 7.46
CA TYR A 156 9.96 -12.84 6.11
C TYR A 156 9.19 -14.14 5.89
N HIS A 157 9.69 -15.28 6.41
CA HIS A 157 8.98 -16.55 6.32
C HIS A 157 7.61 -16.50 7.00
N GLU A 158 7.54 -15.88 8.17
CA GLU A 158 6.31 -15.73 8.94
C GLU A 158 5.34 -14.74 8.29
N LEU A 159 5.80 -13.55 7.88
CA LEU A 159 4.97 -12.57 7.18
C LEU A 159 4.37 -13.15 5.89
N LYS A 160 5.15 -13.90 5.11
CA LYS A 160 4.68 -14.53 3.87
C LYS A 160 3.49 -15.48 4.12
N GLY A 161 3.44 -16.12 5.30
CA GLY A 161 2.31 -16.95 5.71
C GLY A 161 0.98 -16.17 5.85
N HIS A 162 1.03 -14.84 5.91
CA HIS A 162 -0.13 -13.96 6.09
C HIS A 162 -0.57 -13.20 4.83
N GLU A 163 0.08 -13.42 3.67
CA GLU A 163 -0.23 -12.74 2.40
C GLU A 163 -1.73 -12.81 2.06
N GLU A 164 -2.34 -13.99 2.13
CA GLU A 164 -3.75 -14.19 1.80
C GLU A 164 -4.70 -13.49 2.79
N ASN A 165 -4.31 -13.40 4.07
CA ASN A 165 -5.09 -12.65 5.06
C ASN A 165 -5.01 -11.14 4.79
N ALA A 166 -3.82 -10.63 4.46
CA ALA A 166 -3.62 -9.24 4.08
C ALA A 166 -4.41 -8.90 2.81
N ARG A 167 -4.36 -9.77 1.79
CA ARG A 167 -5.13 -9.62 0.55
C ARG A 167 -6.63 -9.53 0.83
N LYS A 168 -7.17 -10.44 1.65
CA LYS A 168 -8.59 -10.42 2.05
C LYS A 168 -8.95 -9.17 2.85
N ALA A 169 -8.10 -8.72 3.77
CA ALA A 169 -8.32 -7.50 4.52
C ALA A 169 -8.40 -6.28 3.60
N ILE A 170 -7.46 -6.13 2.66
CA ILE A 170 -7.45 -5.07 1.65
C ILE A 170 -8.66 -5.14 0.72
N MET A 171 -9.06 -6.34 0.29
CA MET A 171 -10.24 -6.54 -0.56
C MET A 171 -11.55 -6.06 0.09
N ASN A 172 -11.63 -6.14 1.42
CA ASN A 172 -12.82 -5.86 2.22
C ASN A 172 -12.74 -4.51 2.95
N SER A 173 -11.62 -3.79 2.84
CA SER A 173 -11.43 -2.52 3.51
C SER A 173 -12.32 -1.42 2.92
N ASN A 174 -12.77 -0.52 3.79
CA ASN A 174 -13.35 0.76 3.41
C ASN A 174 -12.22 1.79 3.27
N GLN A 175 -11.92 2.21 2.04
CA GLN A 175 -10.78 3.10 1.74
C GLN A 175 -10.88 4.41 2.53
N GLN A 176 -12.08 4.96 2.67
CA GLN A 176 -12.30 6.19 3.44
C GLN A 176 -11.93 5.98 4.91
N GLN A 177 -12.38 4.89 5.52
CA GLN A 177 -12.05 4.61 6.92
C GLN A 177 -10.56 4.39 7.13
N VAL A 178 -9.89 3.69 6.20
CA VAL A 178 -8.43 3.53 6.25
C VAL A 178 -7.74 4.88 6.16
N CYS A 179 -8.11 5.74 5.20
CA CYS A 179 -7.47 7.04 5.04
C CYS A 179 -7.74 8.00 6.20
N VAL A 180 -8.91 7.90 6.85
CA VAL A 180 -9.22 8.64 8.09
C VAL A 180 -8.35 8.14 9.26
N GLN A 181 -8.21 6.81 9.40
CA GLN A 181 -7.37 6.23 10.45
C GLN A 181 -5.88 6.58 10.28
N LEU A 182 -5.46 6.79 9.03
CA LEU A 182 -4.11 7.18 8.68
C LEU A 182 -3.89 8.70 8.68
N GLU A 183 -4.90 9.50 9.04
CA GLU A 183 -4.87 10.98 9.12
C GLU A 183 -4.71 11.71 7.78
N TYR A 184 -4.94 11.03 6.64
CA TYR A 184 -5.00 11.70 5.33
C TYR A 184 -6.36 12.35 5.07
N CYS A 185 -7.39 11.83 5.73
CA CYS A 185 -8.77 12.31 5.76
C CYS A 185 -9.22 12.42 7.23
#